data_AF-A0A286BMI4-F1
#
_entry.id   AF-A0A286BMI4-F1
#
_cell.length_a   1.000
_cell.length_b   1.000
_cell.length_c   1.000
_cell.angle_alpha   90.00
_cell.angle_beta   90.00
_cell.angle_gamma   90.00
#
_symmetry.space_group_name_H-M   'P 1'
#
loop_
_entity.id
_entity.type
_entity.pdbx_description
1 polymer ?
#
loop_
_entity_poly.entity_id
_entity_poly.type
_entity_poly.pdbx_seq_one_letter_code
_entity_poly.pdbx_strand_id
1 'polypeptide(L)'
;MMEKSLDNNGYIDFPFPATTNVDGSVNPCGFDLTLETGRIDEIAAGKYSENMRRLLEEVNLQDGLFMTLACDWQRREDGVCGFIDIAFRPTLSTASREETQSLDQAFEVYLSRQEKQHNMQSGTLINYARAVLDWGWSPLHLRHRHYEKVTLRYYCQQAEDAEWCFDHLRHFLVSWYPAYRDKS
;
A
#
# COMPACT_ATOMS: atom_id res chain seq x y z
N MET A 1 16.16 -22.57 10.33
CA MET A 1 16.61 -23.20 9.08
C MET A 1 16.34 -22.16 7.99
N MET A 2 17.42 -21.62 7.41
CA MET A 2 17.52 -20.57 6.37
C MET A 2 16.27 -19.73 6.08
N GLU A 3 16.25 -18.49 6.59
CA GLU A 3 15.59 -17.37 5.91
C GLU A 3 16.12 -17.34 4.47
N LYS A 4 15.29 -17.72 3.50
CA LYS A 4 15.55 -17.38 2.12
C LYS A 4 15.34 -15.88 2.01
N SER A 5 16.44 -15.13 2.03
CA SER A 5 16.46 -13.80 1.45
C SER A 5 15.90 -13.93 0.03
N LEU A 6 14.78 -13.26 -0.24
CA LEU A 6 14.37 -12.98 -1.60
C LEU A 6 15.30 -11.88 -2.14
N ASP A 7 16.58 -12.24 -2.31
CA ASP A 7 17.47 -11.59 -3.26
C ASP A 7 16.96 -11.93 -4.65
N ASN A 8 15.92 -11.23 -5.09
CA ASN A 8 15.59 -11.19 -6.50
C ASN A 8 15.98 -9.82 -7.02
N ASN A 9 16.95 -9.82 -7.93
CA ASN A 9 17.54 -8.71 -8.69
C ASN A 9 16.51 -7.86 -9.49
N GLY A 10 15.49 -7.31 -8.84
CA GLY A 10 14.52 -6.38 -9.44
C GLY A 10 13.57 -6.98 -10.49
N TYR A 11 13.61 -8.29 -10.73
CA TYR A 11 12.74 -9.01 -11.68
C TYR A 11 11.84 -10.00 -10.93
N ILE A 12 10.53 -9.83 -11.09
CA ILE A 12 9.51 -10.69 -10.47
C ILE A 12 8.47 -11.05 -11.54
N ASP A 13 8.32 -12.34 -11.85
CA ASP A 13 7.26 -12.82 -12.75
C ASP A 13 5.90 -12.83 -12.02
N PHE A 14 4.87 -12.25 -12.65
CA PHE A 14 3.52 -12.08 -12.11
C PHE A 14 2.43 -12.43 -13.13
N PRO A 15 1.33 -13.14 -12.74
CA PRO A 15 0.99 -13.53 -11.37
C PRO A 15 1.95 -14.57 -10.83
N PHE A 16 2.24 -14.54 -9.52
CA PHE A 16 3.05 -15.62 -8.94
C PHE A 16 2.24 -16.93 -9.08
N PRO A 17 2.87 -18.07 -9.38
CA PRO A 17 2.15 -19.33 -9.40
C PRO A 17 1.65 -19.63 -7.99
N ALA A 18 0.36 -20.01 -7.84
CA ALA A 18 -0.22 -20.36 -6.55
C ALA A 18 0.69 -21.33 -5.79
N THR A 19 0.96 -21.02 -4.53
CA THR A 19 1.79 -21.86 -3.66
C THR A 19 0.90 -22.61 -2.68
N THR A 20 1.31 -23.81 -2.28
CA THR A 20 0.62 -24.55 -1.23
C THR A 20 1.34 -24.31 0.08
N ASN A 21 0.62 -23.80 1.07
CA ASN A 21 1.11 -23.61 2.43
C ASN A 21 1.37 -24.98 3.09
N VAL A 22 2.12 -24.97 4.20
CA VAL A 22 2.49 -26.20 4.95
C VAL A 22 1.25 -26.94 5.49
N ASP A 23 0.16 -26.20 5.74
CA ASP A 23 -1.12 -26.74 6.19
C ASP A 23 -2.02 -27.28 5.06
N GLY A 24 -1.54 -27.26 3.81
CA GLY A 24 -2.29 -27.72 2.63
C GLY A 24 -3.23 -26.68 2.02
N SER A 25 -3.33 -25.48 2.59
CA SER A 25 -4.10 -24.39 1.97
C SER A 25 -3.39 -23.84 0.73
N VAL A 26 -4.16 -23.37 -0.25
CA VAL A 26 -3.63 -22.73 -1.46
C VAL A 26 -3.48 -21.23 -1.18
N ASN A 27 -2.25 -20.73 -1.22
CA ASN A 27 -1.96 -19.32 -1.38
C ASN A 27 -2.14 -19.00 -2.89
N PRO A 28 -3.20 -18.26 -3.28
CA PRO A 28 -3.52 -17.99 -4.67
C PRO A 28 -2.43 -17.19 -5.38
N CYS A 29 -1.45 -16.67 -4.63
CA CYS A 29 -0.37 -15.84 -5.10
C CYS A 29 -0.88 -14.53 -5.72
N GLY A 30 0.03 -13.64 -6.15
CA GLY A 30 -0.37 -12.30 -6.60
C GLY A 30 -1.19 -12.34 -7.89
N PHE A 31 -2.36 -11.68 -7.90
CA PHE A 31 -3.21 -11.48 -9.08
C PHE A 31 -3.54 -9.99 -9.25
N ASP A 32 -3.85 -9.58 -10.48
CA ASP A 32 -4.04 -8.15 -10.79
C ASP A 32 -5.43 -7.71 -10.33
N LEU A 33 -5.51 -7.08 -9.15
CA LEU A 33 -6.77 -6.60 -8.60
C LEU A 33 -7.48 -5.57 -9.48
N THR A 34 -6.76 -4.90 -10.38
CA THR A 34 -7.37 -3.96 -11.32
C THR A 34 -8.15 -4.68 -12.42
N LEU A 35 -7.88 -5.96 -12.68
CA LEU A 35 -8.61 -6.78 -13.65
C LEU A 35 -9.55 -7.78 -12.97
N GLU A 36 -9.21 -8.21 -11.75
CA GLU A 36 -9.89 -9.27 -11.01
C GLU A 36 -10.44 -8.77 -9.66
N THR A 37 -11.13 -7.62 -9.67
CA THR A 37 -11.65 -6.98 -8.44
C THR A 37 -12.50 -7.91 -7.57
N GLY A 38 -13.24 -8.84 -8.18
CA GLY A 38 -14.07 -9.83 -7.47
C GLY A 38 -13.30 -10.87 -6.66
N ARG A 39 -11.97 -10.95 -6.81
CA ARG A 39 -11.10 -11.87 -6.06
C ARG A 39 -10.54 -11.27 -4.78
N ILE A 40 -10.95 -10.05 -4.41
CA ILE A 40 -10.46 -9.41 -3.18
C ILE A 40 -10.70 -10.23 -1.91
N ASP A 41 -11.76 -11.04 -1.86
CA ASP A 41 -12.06 -11.95 -0.74
C ASP A 41 -10.99 -13.04 -0.53
N GLU A 42 -10.13 -13.26 -1.52
CA GLU A 42 -8.99 -14.17 -1.43
C GLU A 42 -7.80 -13.54 -0.66
N ILE A 43 -7.77 -12.21 -0.50
CA ILE A 43 -6.69 -11.52 0.22
C ILE A 43 -6.89 -11.63 1.73
N ALA A 44 -6.03 -12.40 2.38
CA ALA A 44 -6.08 -12.61 3.83
C ALA A 44 -6.00 -11.31 4.64
N ALA A 45 -5.14 -10.37 4.23
CA ALA A 45 -4.97 -9.09 4.92
C ALA A 45 -6.28 -8.29 5.05
N GLY A 46 -7.13 -8.30 4.02
CA GLY A 46 -8.44 -7.63 4.03
C GLY A 46 -9.49 -8.28 4.93
N LYS A 47 -9.23 -9.47 5.50
CA LYS A 47 -10.13 -10.14 6.44
C LYS A 47 -9.95 -9.66 7.88
N TYR A 48 -8.79 -9.09 8.19
CA TYR A 48 -8.43 -8.65 9.54
C TYR A 48 -8.70 -7.16 9.78
N SER A 49 -8.96 -6.40 8.72
CA SER A 49 -9.12 -4.95 8.77
C SER A 49 -10.11 -4.47 7.71
N GLU A 50 -11.14 -3.75 8.15
CA GLU A 50 -12.16 -3.20 7.26
C GLU A 50 -11.58 -2.08 6.39
N ASN A 51 -10.73 -1.21 6.95
CA ASN A 51 -10.11 -0.14 6.18
C ASN A 51 -8.99 -0.66 5.27
N MET A 52 -8.27 -1.73 5.62
CA MET A 52 -7.37 -2.40 4.68
C MET A 52 -8.17 -2.93 3.48
N ARG A 53 -9.30 -3.60 3.72
CA ARG A 53 -10.16 -4.08 2.63
C ARG A 53 -10.61 -2.94 1.73
N ARG A 54 -11.18 -1.87 2.30
CA ARG A 54 -11.63 -0.69 1.53
C ARG A 54 -10.49 -0.03 0.75
N LEU A 55 -9.31 0.08 1.37
CA LEU A 55 -8.11 0.59 0.71
C LEU A 55 -7.78 -0.24 -0.54
N LEU A 56 -7.75 -1.57 -0.41
CA LEU A 56 -7.50 -2.48 -1.53
C LEU A 56 -8.60 -2.38 -2.61
N GLU A 57 -9.87 -2.27 -2.24
CA GLU A 57 -10.98 -2.11 -3.20
C GLU A 57 -10.84 -0.81 -3.99
N GLU A 58 -10.72 0.31 -3.28
CA GLU A 58 -10.81 1.64 -3.88
C GLU A 58 -9.57 2.03 -4.67
N VAL A 59 -8.37 1.65 -4.20
CA VAL A 59 -7.13 1.88 -4.95
C VAL A 59 -7.14 1.14 -6.29
N ASN A 60 -7.77 -0.03 -6.37
CA ASN A 60 -7.77 -0.86 -7.57
C ASN A 60 -8.99 -0.64 -8.51
N LEU A 61 -9.85 0.35 -8.24
CA LEU A 61 -10.96 0.72 -9.16
C LEU A 61 -10.45 1.13 -10.55
N GLN A 62 -11.20 0.87 -11.63
CA GLN A 62 -10.72 1.04 -13.02
C GLN A 62 -10.06 2.38 -13.34
N ASP A 63 -10.59 3.48 -12.79
CA ASP A 63 -10.09 4.84 -13.04
C ASP A 63 -9.09 5.34 -11.98
N GLY A 64 -8.69 4.46 -11.05
CA GLY A 64 -7.75 4.78 -9.98
C GLY A 64 -6.32 5.01 -10.48
N LEU A 65 -5.68 6.07 -9.99
CA LEU A 65 -4.30 6.44 -10.35
C LEU A 65 -3.26 5.39 -9.95
N PHE A 66 -3.52 4.66 -8.89
CA PHE A 66 -2.62 3.68 -8.29
C PHE A 66 -3.15 2.25 -8.47
N MET A 67 -2.28 1.28 -8.24
CA MET A 67 -2.63 -0.13 -8.11
C MET A 67 -1.87 -0.73 -6.94
N THR A 68 -2.44 -1.75 -6.29
CA THR A 68 -1.74 -2.52 -5.26
C THR A 68 -1.04 -3.72 -5.89
N LEU A 69 0.15 -4.02 -5.40
CA LEU A 69 0.98 -5.12 -5.92
C LEU A 69 1.03 -6.31 -4.98
N ALA A 70 1.11 -6.02 -3.68
CA ALA A 70 1.14 -7.00 -2.61
C ALA A 70 0.73 -6.32 -1.30
N CYS A 71 0.23 -7.10 -0.35
CA CYS A 71 0.00 -6.60 1.00
C CYS A 71 0.06 -7.76 1.99
N ASP A 72 0.31 -7.42 3.24
CA ASP A 72 0.27 -8.35 4.36
C ASP A 72 -0.24 -7.67 5.62
N TRP A 73 -0.83 -8.46 6.50
CA TRP A 73 -1.30 -8.05 7.82
C TRP A 73 -1.02 -9.17 8.81
N GLN A 74 -0.35 -8.85 9.90
CA GLN A 74 0.04 -9.80 10.92
C GLN A 74 -0.26 -9.27 12.32
N ARG A 75 -0.82 -10.13 13.17
CA ARG A 75 -0.91 -9.91 14.61
C ARG A 75 0.38 -10.38 15.28
N ARG A 76 0.93 -9.54 16.16
CA ARG A 76 2.02 -9.88 17.08
C ARG A 76 1.55 -9.77 18.52
N GLU A 77 2.38 -10.21 19.46
CA GLU A 77 2.09 -10.10 20.91
C GLU A 77 2.00 -8.64 21.36
N ASP A 78 2.82 -7.77 20.75
CA ASP A 78 3.03 -6.37 21.10
C ASP A 78 2.38 -5.38 20.13
N GLY A 79 1.62 -5.87 19.15
CA GLY A 79 0.90 -5.01 18.21
C GLY A 79 0.45 -5.69 16.93
N VAL A 80 0.29 -4.88 15.89
CA VAL A 80 -0.10 -5.29 14.55
C VAL A 80 0.88 -4.66 13.56
N CYS A 81 1.31 -5.44 12.58
CA CYS A 81 2.25 -4.97 11.58
C CYS A 81 1.96 -5.57 10.20
N GLY A 82 2.59 -5.01 9.18
CA GLY A 82 2.48 -5.54 7.83
C GLY A 82 3.03 -4.56 6.82
N PHE A 83 2.59 -4.71 5.58
CA PHE A 83 2.94 -3.78 4.51
C PHE A 83 1.86 -3.71 3.44
N ILE A 84 1.92 -2.65 2.64
CA ILE A 84 1.24 -2.55 1.36
C ILE A 84 2.22 -2.02 0.31
N ASP A 85 2.32 -2.75 -0.79
CA ASP A 85 3.05 -2.35 -1.98
C ASP A 85 2.07 -1.73 -2.97
N ILE A 86 2.40 -0.53 -3.44
CA ILE A 86 1.63 0.21 -4.44
C ILE A 86 2.53 0.67 -5.59
N ALA A 87 1.93 0.94 -6.74
CA ALA A 87 2.58 1.61 -7.86
C ALA A 87 1.58 2.51 -8.59
N PHE A 88 2.10 3.50 -9.31
CA PHE A 88 1.29 4.21 -10.30
C PHE A 88 0.87 3.27 -11.43
N ARG A 89 -0.35 3.44 -11.93
CA ARG A 89 -0.80 2.67 -13.09
C ARG A 89 -0.12 3.17 -14.37
N PRO A 90 0.59 2.30 -15.11
CA PRO A 90 1.31 2.71 -16.32
C PRO A 90 0.39 3.26 -17.42
N THR A 91 -0.87 2.83 -17.44
CA THR A 91 -1.86 3.24 -18.45
C THR A 91 -2.48 4.59 -18.16
N LEU A 92 -2.47 5.03 -16.91
CA LEU A 92 -3.10 6.28 -16.47
C LEU A 92 -2.09 7.34 -16.02
N SER A 93 -0.82 6.97 -15.88
CA SER A 93 0.22 7.84 -15.38
C SER A 93 1.60 7.46 -15.90
N THR A 94 2.31 8.44 -16.47
CA THR A 94 3.77 8.41 -16.60
C THR A 94 4.36 9.14 -15.40
N ALA A 95 4.11 8.61 -14.19
CA ALA A 95 4.72 9.19 -13.00
C ALA A 95 6.23 9.07 -13.11
N SER A 96 6.93 10.17 -12.83
CA SER A 96 8.38 10.12 -12.81
C SER A 96 8.86 9.36 -11.57
N ARG A 97 10.12 8.93 -11.61
CA ARG A 97 10.76 8.34 -10.44
C ARG A 97 10.75 9.32 -9.26
N GLU A 98 11.02 10.59 -9.52
CA GLU A 98 11.01 11.66 -8.52
C GLU A 98 9.62 11.83 -7.90
N GLU A 99 8.55 11.80 -8.72
CA GLU A 99 7.17 11.88 -8.24
C GLU A 99 6.84 10.70 -7.30
N THR A 100 7.30 9.50 -7.66
CA THR A 100 7.11 8.32 -6.80
C THR A 100 7.89 8.42 -5.50
N GLN A 101 9.12 8.93 -5.56
CA GLN A 101 9.97 9.12 -4.38
C GLN A 101 9.50 10.24 -3.46
N SER A 102 8.63 11.14 -3.90
CA SER A 102 8.09 12.23 -3.08
C SER A 102 6.66 11.97 -2.56
N LEU A 103 6.14 10.75 -2.69
CA LEU A 103 4.79 10.41 -2.22
C LEU A 103 4.64 10.52 -0.70
N ASP A 104 5.68 10.19 0.06
CA ASP A 104 5.73 10.36 1.52
C ASP A 104 5.59 11.83 1.92
N GLN A 105 6.31 12.72 1.25
CA GLN A 105 6.24 14.17 1.46
C GLN A 105 4.86 14.71 1.10
N ALA A 106 4.26 14.23 0.00
CA ALA A 106 2.90 14.59 -0.37
C ALA A 106 1.87 14.10 0.67
N PHE A 107 2.09 12.93 1.28
CA PHE A 107 1.27 12.43 2.37
C PHE A 107 1.38 13.32 3.62
N GLU A 108 2.58 13.80 3.96
CA GLU A 108 2.75 14.76 5.05
C GLU A 108 2.03 16.09 4.78
N VAL A 109 2.06 16.58 3.54
CA VAL A 109 1.29 17.77 3.13
C VAL A 109 -0.21 17.52 3.32
N TYR A 110 -0.71 16.34 2.92
CA TYR A 110 -2.09 15.94 3.16
C TYR A 110 -2.43 15.96 4.66
N LEU A 111 -1.62 15.31 5.50
CA LEU A 111 -1.83 15.26 6.96
C LEU A 111 -1.81 16.65 7.58
N SER A 112 -0.91 17.53 7.14
CA SER A 112 -0.86 18.93 7.61
C SER A 112 -2.16 19.69 7.31
N ARG A 113 -2.85 19.38 6.20
CA ARG A 113 -4.15 19.97 5.86
C ARG A 113 -5.25 19.41 6.73
N GLN A 114 -5.22 18.11 7.06
CA GLN A 114 -6.15 17.49 8.00
C GLN A 114 -6.01 18.11 9.40
N GLU A 115 -4.78 18.28 9.89
CA GLU A 115 -4.51 18.96 11.17
C GLU A 115 -5.15 20.35 11.22
N LYS A 116 -4.95 21.16 10.16
CA LYS A 116 -5.54 22.50 10.06
C LYS A 116 -7.06 22.47 10.02
N GLN A 117 -7.64 21.58 9.22
CA GLN A 117 -9.10 21.46 9.08
C GLN A 117 -9.77 21.09 10.41
N HIS A 118 -9.10 20.30 11.24
CA HIS A 118 -9.62 19.83 12.51
C HIS A 118 -9.10 20.62 13.73
N ASN A 119 -8.45 21.77 13.52
CA ASN A 119 -7.86 22.62 14.56
C ASN A 119 -6.93 21.85 15.52
N MET A 120 -6.17 20.89 14.98
CA MET A 120 -5.17 20.14 15.73
C MET A 120 -3.87 20.91 15.83
N GLN A 121 -3.04 20.57 16.82
CA GLN A 121 -1.68 21.08 16.89
C GLN A 121 -0.88 20.62 15.64
N SER A 122 -0.10 21.54 15.07
CA SER A 122 0.73 21.23 13.92
C SER A 122 1.72 20.12 14.23
N GLY A 123 1.82 19.15 13.31
CA GLY A 123 2.72 18.00 13.41
C GLY A 123 2.16 16.84 14.23
N THR A 124 0.97 16.93 14.84
CA THR A 124 0.37 15.82 15.59
C THR A 124 0.20 14.57 14.73
N LEU A 125 -0.46 14.68 13.58
CA LEU A 125 -0.71 13.56 12.67
C LEU A 125 0.55 13.15 11.93
N ILE A 126 1.38 14.12 11.53
CA ILE A 126 2.64 13.85 10.82
C ILE A 126 3.59 13.05 11.70
N ASN A 127 3.81 13.47 12.95
CA ASN A 127 4.72 12.78 13.86
C ASN A 127 4.19 11.40 14.24
N TYR A 128 2.87 11.26 14.39
CA TYR A 128 2.25 9.96 14.60
C TYR A 128 2.49 9.02 13.40
N ALA A 129 2.19 9.49 12.18
CA ALA A 129 2.41 8.71 10.96
C ALA A 129 3.87 8.29 10.81
N ARG A 130 4.84 9.18 11.07
CA ARG A 130 6.28 8.84 11.05
C ARG A 130 6.69 7.80 12.10
N ALA A 131 5.97 7.70 13.20
CA ALA A 131 6.28 6.74 14.26
C ALA A 131 5.78 5.33 13.92
N VAL A 132 4.74 5.21 13.09
CA VAL A 132 4.07 3.93 12.82
C VAL A 132 4.15 3.49 11.35
N LEU A 133 4.54 4.38 10.43
CA LEU A 133 4.71 4.10 9.00
C LEU A 133 6.16 4.30 8.56
N ASP A 134 6.62 3.38 7.72
CA ASP A 134 7.92 3.44 7.05
C ASP A 134 7.71 3.33 5.54
N TRP A 135 8.19 4.32 4.79
CA TRP A 135 8.06 4.40 3.34
C TRP A 135 9.35 3.97 2.68
N GLY A 136 9.27 2.96 1.82
CA GLY A 136 10.36 2.49 0.98
C GLY A 136 10.02 2.65 -0.50
N TRP A 137 11.04 2.82 -1.31
CA TRP A 137 10.92 2.79 -2.77
C TRP A 137 11.87 1.74 -3.36
N SER A 138 11.42 1.04 -4.38
CA SER A 138 12.28 0.20 -5.20
C SER A 138 11.79 0.11 -6.65
N PRO A 139 12.70 -0.08 -7.62
CA PRO A 139 12.31 -0.43 -8.97
C PRO A 139 11.71 -1.84 -8.99
N LEU A 140 10.67 -2.04 -9.80
CA LEU A 140 10.02 -3.34 -9.99
C LEU A 140 9.79 -3.60 -11.48
N HIS A 141 10.24 -4.74 -11.98
CA HIS A 141 9.85 -5.21 -13.31
C HIS A 141 8.72 -6.21 -13.21
N LEU A 142 7.61 -5.93 -13.91
CA LEU A 142 6.42 -6.79 -13.98
C LEU A 142 5.99 -6.92 -15.45
N ARG A 143 5.94 -8.14 -16.00
CA ARG A 143 5.47 -8.42 -17.39
C ARG A 143 6.09 -7.50 -18.46
N HIS A 144 7.43 -7.39 -18.46
CA HIS A 144 8.20 -6.50 -19.36
C HIS A 144 7.93 -5.00 -19.22
N ARG A 145 7.25 -4.58 -18.15
CA ARG A 145 7.07 -3.17 -17.80
C ARG A 145 7.86 -2.83 -16.54
N HIS A 146 8.42 -1.63 -16.52
CA HIS A 146 9.08 -1.07 -15.35
C HIS A 146 8.06 -0.28 -14.52
N TYR A 147 8.09 -0.48 -13.22
CA TYR A 147 7.29 0.22 -12.24
C TYR A 147 8.19 0.81 -11.18
N GLU A 148 7.75 1.94 -10.66
CA GLU A 148 8.28 2.53 -9.43
C GLU A 148 7.40 2.05 -8.29
N LYS A 149 7.89 1.09 -7.49
CA LYS A 149 7.14 0.51 -6.38
C LYS A 149 7.38 1.31 -5.11
N VAL A 150 6.29 1.63 -4.42
CA VAL A 150 6.32 2.14 -3.06
C VAL A 150 5.87 1.04 -2.11
N THR A 151 6.69 0.75 -1.10
CA THR A 151 6.35 -0.14 0.01
C THR A 151 6.07 0.71 1.23
N LEU A 152 4.83 0.69 1.73
CA LEU A 152 4.52 1.22 3.04
C LEU A 152 4.49 0.08 4.05
N ARG A 153 5.44 0.08 4.99
CA ARG A 153 5.38 -0.80 6.16
C ARG A 153 4.69 -0.08 7.29
N TYR A 154 3.97 -0.83 8.10
CA TYR A 154 3.35 -0.28 9.30
C TYR A 154 3.61 -1.16 10.50
N TYR A 155 3.73 -0.52 11.66
CA TYR A 155 3.80 -1.16 12.96
C TYR A 155 3.01 -0.29 13.96
N CYS A 156 1.94 -0.86 14.49
CA CYS A 156 1.01 -0.18 15.39
C CYS A 156 0.85 -1.00 16.67
N GLN A 157 0.81 -0.35 17.84
CA GLN A 157 0.62 -1.06 19.11
C GLN A 157 -0.80 -1.61 19.25
N GLN A 158 -1.80 -0.89 18.73
CA GLN A 158 -3.19 -1.32 18.71
C GLN A 158 -3.69 -1.57 17.28
N ALA A 159 -4.78 -2.31 17.12
CA ALA A 159 -5.34 -2.58 15.79
C ALA A 159 -6.05 -1.34 15.23
N GLU A 160 -6.66 -0.55 16.10
CA GLU A 160 -7.37 0.69 15.81
C GLU A 160 -6.43 1.76 15.22
N ASP A 161 -5.18 1.77 15.68
CA ASP A 161 -4.10 2.61 15.12
C ASP A 161 -3.83 2.25 13.65
N ALA A 162 -3.86 0.95 13.31
CA ALA A 162 -3.70 0.50 11.93
C ALA A 162 -4.92 0.86 11.08
N GLU A 163 -6.14 0.75 11.62
CA GLU A 163 -7.37 1.20 10.94
C GLU A 163 -7.31 2.69 10.58
N TRP A 164 -6.79 3.53 11.49
CA TRP A 164 -6.54 4.95 11.21
C TRP A 164 -5.56 5.14 10.05
N CYS A 165 -4.44 4.40 10.06
CA CYS A 165 -3.45 4.47 8.98
C CYS A 165 -4.07 4.13 7.63
N PHE A 166 -4.84 3.04 7.55
CA PHE A 166 -5.43 2.60 6.29
C PHE A 166 -6.49 3.56 5.76
N ASP A 167 -7.32 4.16 6.63
CA ASP A 167 -8.31 5.14 6.18
C ASP A 167 -7.65 6.42 5.62
N HIS A 168 -6.62 6.93 6.31
CA HIS A 168 -5.87 8.08 5.82
C HIS A 168 -5.11 7.79 4.53
N LEU A 169 -4.48 6.62 4.41
CA LEU A 169 -3.83 6.18 3.18
C LEU A 169 -4.83 6.03 2.03
N ARG A 170 -6.01 5.45 2.30
CA ARG A 170 -7.09 5.32 1.32
C ARG A 170 -7.52 6.68 0.80
N HIS A 171 -7.85 7.60 1.71
CA HIS A 171 -8.30 8.93 1.30
C HIS A 171 -7.19 9.69 0.55
N PHE A 172 -5.94 9.55 0.99
CA PHE A 172 -4.80 10.15 0.30
C PHE A 172 -4.64 9.62 -1.14
N LEU A 173 -4.57 8.30 -1.32
CA LEU A 173 -4.29 7.68 -2.62
C LEU A 173 -5.46 7.79 -3.59
N VAL A 174 -6.69 7.70 -3.10
CA VAL A 174 -7.89 7.61 -3.95
C VAL A 174 -8.46 8.99 -4.28
N SER A 175 -8.39 9.94 -3.34
CA SER A 175 -9.08 11.23 -3.46
C SER A 175 -8.14 12.41 -3.47
N TRP A 176 -7.31 12.56 -2.43
CA TRP A 176 -6.57 13.79 -2.24
C TRP A 176 -5.40 13.95 -3.22
N TYR A 177 -4.57 12.91 -3.37
CA TYR A 177 -3.37 12.98 -4.20
C TYR A 177 -3.69 13.15 -5.69
N PRO A 178 -4.65 12.40 -6.29
CA PRO A 178 -5.05 12.66 -7.67
C PRO A 178 -5.49 14.12 -7.89
N ALA A 179 -6.33 14.66 -7.01
CA ALA A 179 -6.80 16.04 -7.11
C ALA A 179 -5.72 17.10 -6.82
N TYR A 180 -4.70 16.76 -6.03
CA TYR A 180 -3.54 17.61 -5.76
C TYR A 180 -2.60 17.65 -6.97
N ARG A 181 -2.32 16.47 -7.55
CA ARG A 181 -1.47 16.29 -8.72
C ARG A 181 -1.96 17.08 -9.93
N ASP A 182 -3.27 17.04 -10.23
CA ASP A 182 -3.86 17.75 -11.38
C ASP A 182 -3.78 19.29 -11.27
N LYS A 183 -3.48 19.82 -10.09
CA LYS A 183 -3.36 21.26 -9.82
C LYS A 183 -1.91 21.74 -9.71
N SER A 184 -0.95 20.82 -9.72
CA SER A 184 0.48 21.07 -9.55
C SER A 184 1.15 21.27 -10.90
#